data_AF-A0A7V4LYD9-F1
#
_entry.id   AF-A0A7V4LYD9-F1
#
_cell.length_a   1.000
_cell.length_b   1.000
_cell.length_c   1.000
_cell.angle_alpha   90.00
_cell.angle_beta   90.00
_cell.angle_gamma   90.00
#
_symmetry.space_group_name_H-M   'P 1'
#
loop_
_entity.id
_entity.type
_entity.pdbx_description
1 polymer ?
#
loop_
_entity_poly.entity_id
_entity_poly.type
_entity_poly.pdbx_seq_one_letter_code
_entity_poly.pdbx_strand_id
1 'polypeptide(L)'
;MAASRQADEYHPPPMRGGRIVRCPGSGGVVVRNAGFCNAGRFHFFSGFRRSRGRIREVRRSCRAKHRRNPGRRMMGTQLEAAAGGLITAAMKAAARAEGVSAEAVRRQVESGRAVIPCNPAHKNLRPAVVGRAFRTKVNANIGRSPEVSSARGEMRKLLAALEAGADTVMDLSVGAGLGRIRRRIIAGCPVPVGTVPIYEAFCRADG
;
A
#
# COMPACT_ATOMS: atom_id res chain seq x y z
N MET A 1 39.59 5.60 8.26
CA MET A 1 39.11 4.51 7.38
C MET A 1 37.73 4.89 6.87
N ALA A 2 37.62 5.17 5.57
CA ALA A 2 36.40 5.62 4.93
C ALA A 2 35.50 4.42 4.59
N ALA A 3 34.29 4.37 5.16
CA ALA A 3 33.28 3.41 4.78
C ALA A 3 32.52 3.93 3.54
N SER A 4 32.80 3.31 2.40
CA SER A 4 32.18 3.58 1.11
C SER A 4 30.66 3.39 1.17
N ARG A 5 29.93 4.48 0.91
CA ARG A 5 28.48 4.47 0.66
C ARG A 5 28.23 3.99 -0.77
N GLN A 6 27.96 2.70 -0.96
CA GLN A 6 27.35 2.22 -2.20
C GLN A 6 25.82 2.37 -2.08
N ALA A 7 25.30 3.44 -2.67
CA ALA A 7 23.89 3.55 -3.00
C ALA A 7 23.64 2.66 -4.22
N ASP A 8 23.33 1.38 -3.98
CA ASP A 8 22.87 0.49 -5.05
C ASP A 8 21.48 0.94 -5.52
N GLU A 9 21.49 1.69 -6.62
CA GLU A 9 20.34 2.09 -7.43
C GLU A 9 19.85 0.87 -8.21
N TYR A 10 18.64 0.40 -7.89
CA TYR A 10 18.04 -0.75 -8.56
C TYR A 10 17.22 -0.28 -9.76
N HIS A 11 17.68 -0.62 -10.98
CA HIS A 11 16.89 -0.52 -12.19
C HIS A 11 16.11 -1.83 -12.42
N PRO A 12 14.78 -1.80 -12.50
CA PRO A 12 14.01 -3.00 -12.82
C PRO A 12 14.28 -3.46 -14.26
N PRO A 13 14.45 -4.77 -14.53
CA PRO A 13 14.58 -5.27 -15.89
C PRO A 13 13.28 -5.10 -16.68
N PRO A 14 13.34 -4.91 -18.02
CA PRO A 14 12.15 -4.86 -18.86
C PRO A 14 11.42 -6.22 -18.80
N MET A 15 10.11 -6.18 -18.54
CA MET A 15 9.26 -7.36 -18.56
C MET A 15 9.24 -7.97 -19.97
N ARG A 16 9.86 -9.13 -20.16
CA ARG A 16 9.77 -9.90 -21.41
C ARG A 16 8.48 -10.72 -21.40
N GLY A 17 7.65 -10.61 -22.45
CA GLY A 17 6.55 -11.56 -22.68
C GLY A 17 5.20 -11.01 -23.17
N GLY A 18 5.10 -9.78 -23.68
CA GLY A 18 3.86 -9.28 -24.28
C GLY A 18 3.63 -9.82 -25.69
N ARG A 19 2.64 -10.69 -25.89
CA ARG A 19 2.18 -11.11 -27.22
C ARG A 19 1.38 -9.96 -27.85
N ILE A 20 1.80 -9.46 -29.02
CA ILE A 20 1.07 -8.43 -29.78
C ILE A 20 -0.17 -9.09 -30.39
N VAL A 21 -1.37 -8.65 -29.98
CA VAL A 21 -2.64 -9.04 -30.62
C VAL A 21 -3.26 -7.79 -31.21
N ARG A 22 -3.46 -7.78 -32.54
CA ARG A 22 -4.18 -6.70 -33.23
C ARG A 22 -5.69 -6.95 -33.09
N CYS A 23 -6.44 -5.97 -32.60
CA CYS A 23 -7.89 -5.97 -32.74
C CYS A 23 -8.26 -5.50 -34.17
N PRO A 24 -9.18 -6.18 -34.88
CA PRO A 24 -9.72 -5.66 -36.13
C PRO A 24 -10.74 -4.53 -35.83
N GLY A 25 -10.55 -3.36 -36.44
CA GLY A 25 -11.58 -2.29 -36.48
C GLY A 25 -11.18 -0.93 -35.88
N SER A 26 -10.01 -0.78 -35.29
CA SER A 26 -9.47 0.54 -34.92
C SER A 26 -7.97 0.58 -35.23
N GLY A 27 -7.54 1.59 -35.98
CA GLY A 27 -6.15 1.78 -36.42
C GLY A 27 -5.15 2.11 -35.31
N GLY A 28 -5.36 1.61 -34.09
CA GLY A 28 -4.49 1.81 -32.93
C GLY A 28 -3.81 0.52 -32.51
N VAL A 29 -2.48 0.56 -32.37
CA VAL A 29 -1.71 -0.52 -31.73
C VAL A 29 -1.92 -0.42 -30.22
N VAL A 30 -2.62 -1.41 -29.63
CA VAL A 30 -2.77 -1.52 -28.18
C VAL A 30 -1.67 -2.43 -27.63
N VAL A 31 -0.67 -1.83 -26.99
CA VAL A 31 0.24 -2.54 -26.11
C VAL A 31 -0.38 -2.56 -24.72
N ARG A 32 -0.79 -3.72 -24.22
CA ARG A 32 -1.11 -3.86 -22.80
C ARG A 32 0.19 -3.92 -22.00
N ASN A 33 0.62 -2.77 -21.51
CA ASN A 33 1.30 -2.66 -20.23
C ASN A 33 0.71 -1.46 -19.46
N ALA A 34 0.18 -1.75 -18.28
CA ALA A 34 -0.46 -0.77 -17.42
C ALA A 34 0.57 0.25 -16.91
N GLY A 35 0.31 1.55 -17.12
CA GLY A 35 1.15 2.61 -16.58
C GLY A 35 0.83 3.97 -17.17
N PHE A 36 -0.23 4.60 -16.68
CA PHE A 36 -0.55 6.01 -16.88
C PHE A 36 0.62 6.89 -16.41
N CYS A 37 1.08 7.80 -17.27
CA CYS A 37 2.09 8.81 -16.95
C CYS A 37 1.38 10.08 -16.47
N ASN A 38 1.75 10.63 -15.31
CA ASN A 38 1.55 12.06 -15.08
C ASN A 38 2.71 12.65 -14.27
N ALA A 39 3.30 13.71 -14.84
CA ALA A 39 4.47 14.42 -14.37
C ALA A 39 4.11 15.41 -13.24
N GLY A 40 5.01 15.60 -12.26
CA GLY A 40 4.81 16.56 -11.18
C GLY A 40 6.04 16.85 -10.33
N ARG A 41 6.69 17.97 -10.66
CA ARG A 41 7.70 18.80 -9.94
C ARG A 41 7.98 18.54 -8.45
N PHE A 42 9.27 18.49 -8.12
CA PHE A 42 9.85 18.65 -6.77
C PHE A 42 9.93 20.12 -6.35
N HIS A 43 9.66 20.42 -5.07
CA HIS A 43 10.13 21.64 -4.41
C HIS A 43 10.72 21.34 -3.03
N PHE A 44 11.91 21.89 -2.83
CA PHE A 44 12.76 21.86 -1.64
C PHE A 44 12.38 23.05 -0.73
N PHE A 45 12.27 22.87 0.58
CA PHE A 45 12.37 24.00 1.51
C PHE A 45 12.95 23.58 2.86
N SER A 46 14.10 24.19 3.16
CA SER A 46 14.83 24.20 4.42
C SER A 46 14.16 25.12 5.45
N GLY A 47 14.23 24.77 6.74
CA GLY A 47 13.84 25.70 7.80
C GLY A 47 13.95 25.11 9.20
N PHE A 48 15.13 25.25 9.81
CA PHE A 48 15.42 24.92 11.20
C PHE A 48 15.16 26.14 12.10
N ARG A 49 14.44 26.00 13.22
CA ARG A 49 14.49 26.96 14.34
C ARG A 49 14.23 26.25 15.68
N ARG A 50 15.21 26.36 16.59
CA ARG A 50 15.11 25.97 18.00
C ARG A 50 14.44 27.08 18.80
N SER A 51 13.61 26.72 19.77
CA SER A 51 13.50 27.48 21.02
C SER A 51 13.33 26.53 22.21
N ARG A 52 14.03 26.85 23.29
CA ARG A 52 14.07 26.16 24.58
C ARG A 52 12.86 26.60 25.41
N GLY A 53 12.24 25.70 26.18
CA GLY A 53 11.29 26.10 27.21
C GLY A 53 10.46 24.99 27.85
N ARG A 54 10.92 24.57 29.04
CA ARG A 54 10.15 24.07 30.20
C ARG A 54 9.14 22.92 30.05
N ILE A 55 9.51 21.81 30.68
CA ILE A 55 8.68 20.68 31.09
C ILE A 55 7.61 21.18 32.08
N ARG A 56 6.32 20.96 31.76
CA ARG A 56 5.21 21.01 32.71
C ARG A 56 4.24 19.86 32.45
N GLU A 57 4.20 18.96 33.42
CA GLU A 57 3.10 18.13 33.90
C GLU A 57 2.07 17.60 32.88
N VAL A 58 2.23 16.32 32.54
CA VAL A 58 1.25 15.51 31.82
C VAL A 58 0.19 15.06 32.82
N ARG A 59 -0.97 15.73 32.87
CA ARG A 59 -2.21 15.12 33.35
C ARG A 59 -3.44 15.85 32.81
N ARG A 60 -4.33 15.04 32.21
CA ARG A 60 -5.71 15.34 31.73
C ARG A 60 -5.85 15.95 30.33
N SER A 61 -6.10 15.09 29.34
CA SER A 61 -7.44 14.98 28.73
C SER A 61 -7.43 13.94 27.60
N CYS A 62 -7.64 12.67 27.95
CA CYS A 62 -8.12 11.66 27.01
C CYS A 62 -9.61 11.90 26.72
N ARG A 63 -9.93 13.02 26.07
CA ARG A 63 -11.19 13.32 25.38
C ARG A 63 -11.08 14.72 24.79
N ALA A 64 -11.62 14.89 23.58
CA ALA A 64 -11.66 16.12 22.80
C ALA A 64 -10.32 16.59 22.19
N LYS A 65 -10.07 16.16 20.95
CA LYS A 65 -9.71 17.02 19.80
C LYS A 65 -9.65 16.18 18.51
N HIS A 66 -10.82 15.73 18.07
CA HIS A 66 -11.09 15.53 16.64
C HIS A 66 -12.13 16.56 16.21
N ARG A 67 -11.73 17.83 16.25
CA ARG A 67 -12.48 18.90 15.58
C ARG A 67 -12.30 18.65 14.08
N ARG A 68 -13.30 18.04 13.43
CA ARG A 68 -13.32 17.84 11.98
C ARG A 68 -13.33 19.21 11.31
N ASN A 69 -12.34 19.46 10.45
CA ASN A 69 -12.21 20.70 9.69
C ASN A 69 -13.25 20.68 8.55
N PRO A 70 -14.23 21.60 8.49
CA PRO A 70 -15.34 21.53 7.53
C PRO A 70 -14.93 21.76 6.06
N GLY A 71 -13.70 22.20 5.80
CA GLY A 71 -13.18 22.45 4.44
C GLY A 71 -12.36 21.31 3.81
N ARG A 72 -12.02 20.24 4.56
CA ARG A 72 -11.40 19.04 3.97
C ARG A 72 -12.48 17.99 3.80
N ARG A 73 -12.86 17.73 2.55
CA ARG A 73 -13.59 16.51 2.17
C ARG A 73 -12.66 15.33 2.43
N MET A 74 -12.60 14.90 3.70
CA MET A 74 -11.85 13.73 4.13
C MET A 74 -12.36 12.58 3.29
N MET A 75 -11.50 11.99 2.44
CA MET A 75 -11.82 10.72 1.82
C MET A 75 -11.98 9.74 2.97
N GLY A 76 -13.24 9.46 3.31
CA GLY A 76 -13.58 8.49 4.33
C GLY A 76 -13.09 7.09 3.95
N THR A 77 -13.17 6.19 4.91
CA THR A 77 -12.95 4.76 4.66
C THR A 77 -13.91 4.26 3.58
N GLN A 78 -13.60 3.10 2.98
CA GLN A 78 -14.53 2.47 2.02
C GLN A 78 -15.87 2.13 2.66
N LEU A 79 -15.89 1.85 3.97
CA LEU A 79 -17.11 1.62 4.73
C LEU A 79 -17.96 2.91 4.82
N GLU A 80 -17.35 4.04 5.18
CA GLU A 80 -18.05 5.34 5.24
C GLU A 80 -18.58 5.75 3.86
N ALA A 81 -17.80 5.53 2.80
CA ALA A 81 -18.26 5.77 1.44
C ALA A 81 -19.45 4.87 1.06
N ALA A 82 -19.36 3.57 1.36
CA ALA A 82 -20.43 2.61 1.07
C ALA A 82 -21.73 2.95 1.80
N ALA A 83 -21.65 3.27 3.09
CA ALA A 83 -22.78 3.67 3.93
C ALA A 83 -23.42 5.00 3.48
N GLY A 84 -22.64 5.88 2.84
CA GLY A 84 -23.15 7.07 2.16
C GLY A 84 -23.72 6.82 0.76
N GLY A 85 -23.89 5.55 0.35
CA GLY A 85 -24.37 5.17 -0.98
C GLY A 85 -23.37 5.42 -2.11
N LEU A 86 -22.11 5.77 -1.81
CA LEU A 86 -21.10 6.12 -2.81
C LEU A 86 -20.37 4.87 -3.32
N ILE A 87 -20.40 4.66 -4.64
CA ILE A 87 -19.57 3.65 -5.32
C ILE A 87 -18.22 4.27 -5.68
N THR A 88 -17.18 3.91 -4.94
CA THR A 88 -15.82 4.44 -5.15
C THR A 88 -15.12 3.82 -6.36
N ALA A 89 -14.02 4.44 -6.82
CA ALA A 89 -13.15 3.86 -7.85
C ALA A 89 -12.55 2.51 -7.41
N ALA A 90 -12.27 2.36 -6.11
CA ALA A 90 -11.76 1.11 -5.55
C ALA A 90 -12.79 -0.03 -5.61
N MET A 91 -14.06 0.27 -5.29
CA MET A 91 -15.16 -0.69 -5.43
C MET A 91 -15.36 -1.10 -6.89
N LYS A 92 -15.32 -0.14 -7.83
CA LYS A 92 -15.41 -0.45 -9.27
C LYS A 92 -14.25 -1.33 -9.75
N ALA A 93 -13.03 -1.08 -9.28
CA ALA A 93 -11.86 -1.88 -9.64
C ALA A 93 -11.95 -3.31 -9.08
N ALA A 94 -12.34 -3.45 -7.81
CA ALA A 94 -12.53 -4.76 -7.18
C ALA A 94 -13.67 -5.54 -7.86
N ALA A 95 -14.79 -4.89 -8.16
CA ALA A 95 -15.92 -5.50 -8.86
C ALA A 95 -15.53 -6.07 -10.23
N ARG A 96 -14.73 -5.31 -11.01
CA ARG A 96 -14.19 -5.79 -12.29
C ARG A 96 -13.28 -7.01 -12.12
N ALA A 97 -12.47 -7.05 -11.06
CA ALA A 97 -11.58 -8.18 -10.79
C ALA A 97 -12.35 -9.45 -10.36
N GLU A 98 -13.50 -9.29 -9.71
CA GLU A 98 -14.38 -10.40 -9.28
C GLU A 98 -15.42 -10.82 -10.33
N GLY A 99 -15.60 -10.04 -11.41
CA GLY A 99 -16.65 -10.31 -12.40
C GLY A 99 -18.07 -10.05 -11.88
N VAL A 100 -18.23 -9.12 -10.93
CA VAL A 100 -19.53 -8.77 -10.30
C VAL A 100 -19.86 -7.29 -10.47
N SER A 101 -21.07 -6.88 -10.10
CA SER A 101 -21.47 -5.47 -10.15
C SER A 101 -20.83 -4.66 -9.02
N ALA A 102 -20.52 -3.39 -9.28
CA ALA A 102 -19.98 -2.48 -8.27
C ALA A 102 -20.94 -2.25 -7.10
N GLU A 103 -22.25 -2.34 -7.36
CA GLU A 103 -23.29 -2.26 -6.33
C GLU A 103 -23.29 -3.50 -5.42
N ALA A 104 -23.02 -4.70 -5.95
CA ALA A 104 -22.85 -5.90 -5.13
C ALA A 104 -21.66 -5.74 -4.17
N VAL A 105 -20.55 -5.18 -4.64
CA VAL A 105 -19.39 -4.85 -3.78
C VAL A 105 -19.77 -3.81 -2.73
N ARG A 106 -20.39 -2.69 -3.13
CA ARG A 106 -20.80 -1.62 -2.22
C ARG A 106 -21.68 -2.16 -1.08
N ARG A 107 -22.71 -2.96 -1.39
CA ARG A 107 -23.60 -3.56 -0.38
C ARG A 107 -22.88 -4.47 0.60
N GLN A 108 -21.93 -5.28 0.13
CA GLN A 108 -21.15 -6.14 1.03
C GLN A 108 -20.24 -5.30 1.94
N VAL A 109 -19.62 -4.25 1.41
CA VAL A 109 -18.80 -3.32 2.19
C VAL A 109 -19.64 -2.55 3.21
N GLU A 110 -20.78 -1.98 2.80
CA GLU A 110 -21.73 -1.27 3.67
C GLU A 110 -22.20 -2.16 4.83
N SER A 111 -22.53 -3.41 4.55
CA SER A 111 -22.97 -4.37 5.57
C SER A 111 -21.86 -4.89 6.48
N GLY A 112 -20.60 -4.47 6.28
CA GLY A 112 -19.45 -4.94 7.04
C GLY A 112 -19.03 -6.40 6.76
N ARG A 113 -19.63 -7.05 5.76
CA ARG A 113 -19.30 -8.45 5.36
C ARG A 113 -18.13 -8.54 4.39
N ALA A 114 -17.66 -7.41 3.89
CA ALA A 114 -16.47 -7.33 3.05
C ALA A 114 -15.67 -6.07 3.31
N VAL A 115 -14.38 -6.12 3.04
CA VAL A 115 -13.45 -4.99 3.18
C VAL A 115 -12.63 -4.80 1.91
N ILE A 116 -12.22 -3.57 1.67
CA ILE A 116 -11.25 -3.22 0.60
C ILE A 116 -10.10 -2.48 1.28
N PRO A 117 -8.97 -3.15 1.59
CA PRO A 117 -7.81 -2.50 2.19
C PRO A 117 -7.17 -1.56 1.17
N CYS A 118 -7.41 -0.26 1.29
CA CYS A 118 -6.93 0.74 0.33
C CYS A 118 -6.42 2.00 1.01
N ASN A 119 -5.27 1.90 1.68
CA ASN A 119 -4.62 3.07 2.24
C ASN A 119 -4.28 4.07 1.11
N PRO A 120 -4.73 5.34 1.16
CA PRO A 120 -4.45 6.35 0.13
C PRO A 120 -2.96 6.64 -0.09
N ALA A 121 -2.08 6.25 0.84
CA ALA A 121 -0.63 6.35 0.69
C ALA A 121 -0.03 5.26 -0.22
N HIS A 122 -0.74 4.16 -0.46
CA HIS A 122 -0.29 3.07 -1.33
C HIS A 122 -0.64 3.37 -2.79
N LYS A 123 0.24 4.09 -3.48
CA LYS A 123 -0.04 4.69 -4.80
C LYS A 123 -0.22 3.67 -5.94
N ASN A 124 0.49 2.56 -5.89
CA ASN A 124 0.47 1.52 -6.93
C ASN A 124 -0.53 0.39 -6.64
N LEU A 125 -1.44 0.59 -5.68
CA LEU A 125 -2.37 -0.43 -5.23
C LEU A 125 -3.41 -0.78 -6.30
N ARG A 126 -3.53 -2.07 -6.58
CA ARG A 126 -4.68 -2.72 -7.21
C ARG A 126 -5.66 -3.14 -6.10
N PRO A 127 -6.82 -2.49 -5.97
CA PRO A 127 -7.77 -2.79 -4.91
C PRO A 127 -8.28 -4.23 -5.01
N ALA A 128 -8.31 -4.93 -3.87
CA ALA A 128 -8.90 -6.25 -3.73
C ALA A 128 -10.01 -6.19 -2.68
N VAL A 129 -11.15 -6.81 -2.98
CA VAL A 129 -12.22 -7.01 -2.01
C VAL A 129 -12.01 -8.36 -1.31
N VAL A 130 -12.12 -8.38 0.02
CA VAL A 130 -12.05 -9.58 0.85
C VAL A 130 -13.39 -9.75 1.56
N GLY A 131 -14.05 -10.87 1.33
CA GLY A 131 -15.33 -11.20 1.96
C GLY A 131 -15.93 -12.49 1.41
N ARG A 132 -16.87 -13.09 2.14
CA ARG A 132 -17.44 -14.42 1.84
C ARG A 132 -18.14 -14.51 0.48
N ALA A 133 -18.65 -13.39 -0.04
CA ALA A 133 -19.37 -13.32 -1.31
C ALA A 133 -18.47 -13.25 -2.56
N PHE A 134 -17.15 -13.23 -2.38
CA PHE A 134 -16.15 -13.07 -3.44
C PHE A 134 -15.21 -14.29 -3.47
N ARG A 135 -14.34 -14.38 -4.48
CA ARG A 135 -13.37 -15.47 -4.53
C ARG A 135 -12.46 -15.46 -3.29
N THR A 136 -12.13 -16.65 -2.78
CA THR A 136 -11.18 -16.79 -1.66
C THR A 136 -9.85 -16.12 -1.99
N LYS A 137 -9.30 -15.41 -1.00
CA LYS A 137 -8.07 -14.63 -1.12
C LYS A 137 -6.93 -15.30 -0.37
N VAL A 138 -5.74 -15.30 -0.97
CA VAL A 138 -4.53 -15.84 -0.34
C VAL A 138 -3.58 -14.72 0.06
N ASN A 139 -3.10 -14.78 1.30
CA ASN A 139 -2.08 -13.88 1.82
C ASN A 139 -0.72 -14.57 1.87
N ALA A 140 0.33 -13.90 1.40
CA ALA A 140 1.72 -14.36 1.55
C ALA A 140 2.45 -13.54 2.62
N ASN A 141 3.09 -14.23 3.57
CA ASN A 141 3.93 -13.59 4.58
C ASN A 141 5.38 -13.56 4.08
N ILE A 142 5.94 -12.35 4.04
CA ILE A 142 7.37 -12.12 3.83
C ILE A 142 7.94 -11.42 5.06
N GLY A 143 9.25 -11.26 5.14
CA GLY A 143 9.86 -10.64 6.30
C GLY A 143 11.36 -10.92 6.39
N ARG A 144 12.10 -9.89 6.75
CA ARG A 144 13.49 -9.98 7.17
C ARG A 144 13.57 -10.50 8.60
N SER A 145 14.40 -11.52 8.82
CA SER A 145 14.94 -11.84 10.14
C SER A 145 16.30 -11.18 10.36
N PRO A 146 16.76 -11.01 11.62
CA PRO A 146 18.04 -10.38 11.92
C PRO A 146 19.22 -11.13 11.31
N GLU A 147 19.15 -12.47 11.22
CA GLU A 147 20.29 -13.28 10.76
C GLU A 147 20.34 -13.50 9.24
N VAL A 148 19.22 -13.53 8.50
CA VAL A 148 19.20 -14.22 7.18
C VAL A 148 18.76 -13.39 5.98
N SER A 149 18.31 -12.13 6.11
CA SER A 149 17.74 -11.45 4.91
C SER A 149 18.14 -10.00 4.68
N SER A 150 18.42 -9.65 3.43
CA SER A 150 18.68 -8.28 2.95
C SER A 150 17.44 -7.66 2.28
N ALA A 151 17.44 -6.34 2.08
CA ALA A 151 16.38 -5.65 1.34
C ALA A 151 16.15 -6.23 -0.07
N ARG A 152 17.21 -6.73 -0.73
CA ARG A 152 17.12 -7.40 -2.03
C ARG A 152 16.47 -8.78 -1.90
N GLY A 153 16.78 -9.52 -0.83
CA GLY A 153 16.14 -10.80 -0.52
C GLY A 153 14.63 -10.66 -0.35
N GLU A 154 14.19 -9.66 0.43
CA GLU A 154 12.76 -9.39 0.61
C GLU A 154 12.05 -8.99 -0.68
N MET A 155 12.71 -8.24 -1.56
CA MET A 155 12.14 -7.92 -2.87
C MET A 155 11.97 -9.16 -3.74
N ARG A 156 12.90 -10.12 -3.71
CA ARG A 156 12.74 -11.40 -4.43
C ARG A 156 11.58 -12.22 -3.89
N LYS A 157 11.44 -12.30 -2.55
CA LYS A 157 10.30 -12.99 -1.92
C LYS A 157 8.97 -12.34 -2.31
N LEU A 158 8.91 -11.01 -2.34
CA LEU A 158 7.73 -10.27 -2.80
C LEU A 158 7.38 -10.65 -4.24
N LEU A 159 8.35 -10.60 -5.16
CA LEU A 159 8.11 -10.96 -6.57
C LEU A 159 7.63 -12.40 -6.72
N ALA A 160 8.27 -13.34 -6.03
CA ALA A 160 7.85 -14.75 -6.05
C ALA A 160 6.42 -14.93 -5.51
N ALA A 161 6.03 -14.22 -4.45
CA ALA A 161 4.67 -14.25 -3.92
C ALA A 161 3.63 -13.70 -4.91
N LEU A 162 3.96 -12.62 -5.61
CA LEU A 162 3.09 -12.04 -6.64
C LEU A 162 2.94 -12.96 -7.84
N GLU A 163 4.03 -13.61 -8.28
CA GLU A 163 4.03 -14.58 -9.38
C GLU A 163 3.21 -15.82 -9.04
N ALA A 164 3.27 -16.28 -7.79
CA ALA A 164 2.43 -17.36 -7.27
C ALA A 164 0.95 -16.98 -7.08
N GLY A 165 0.57 -15.72 -7.33
CA GLY A 165 -0.81 -15.27 -7.32
C GLY A 165 -1.34 -14.81 -5.96
N ALA A 166 -0.47 -14.40 -5.02
CA ALA A 166 -0.91 -13.84 -3.75
C ALA A 166 -1.83 -12.61 -3.95
N ASP A 167 -2.99 -12.60 -3.29
CA ASP A 167 -3.94 -11.49 -3.33
C ASP A 167 -3.57 -10.36 -2.37
N THR A 168 -2.84 -10.69 -1.29
CA THR A 168 -2.27 -9.74 -0.32
C THR A 168 -0.92 -10.21 0.16
N VAL A 169 -0.12 -9.30 0.70
CA VAL A 169 1.17 -9.61 1.32
C VAL A 169 1.25 -9.01 2.70
N MET A 170 1.87 -9.69 3.66
CA MET A 170 2.26 -9.09 4.93
C MET A 170 3.77 -8.99 5.06
N ASP A 171 4.24 -7.82 5.49
CA ASP A 171 5.62 -7.61 5.93
C ASP A 171 5.71 -7.88 7.44
N LEU A 172 6.28 -9.03 7.79
CA LEU A 172 6.55 -9.47 9.16
C LEU A 172 8.02 -9.26 9.57
N SER A 173 8.73 -8.34 8.89
CA SER A 173 10.14 -8.06 9.19
C SER A 173 10.35 -7.59 10.63
N VAL A 174 11.44 -8.04 11.24
CA VAL A 174 11.92 -7.63 12.58
C VAL A 174 13.38 -7.15 12.52
N GLY A 175 13.82 -6.43 13.56
CA GLY A 175 15.18 -5.91 13.69
C GLY A 175 15.38 -4.49 13.16
N ALA A 176 16.62 -4.13 12.83
CA ALA A 176 16.96 -2.77 12.41
C ALA A 176 16.57 -2.45 10.96
N GLY A 177 16.24 -1.18 10.69
CA GLY A 177 16.06 -0.68 9.33
C GLY A 177 14.73 -1.02 8.65
N LEU A 178 13.72 -1.48 9.41
CA LEU A 178 12.40 -1.88 8.91
C LEU A 178 11.74 -0.84 8.01
N GLY A 179 11.78 0.44 8.42
CA GLY A 179 11.15 1.51 7.66
C GLY A 179 11.69 1.63 6.22
N ARG A 180 12.98 1.37 5.99
CA ARG A 180 13.57 1.41 4.64
C ARG A 180 13.12 0.24 3.78
N ILE A 181 13.12 -0.97 4.35
CA ILE A 181 12.71 -2.19 3.65
C ILE A 181 11.23 -2.11 3.31
N ARG A 182 10.38 -1.75 4.28
CA ARG A 182 8.93 -1.66 4.09
C ARG A 182 8.53 -0.61 3.06
N ARG A 183 9.20 0.55 3.02
CA ARG A 183 8.97 1.55 1.96
C ARG A 183 9.24 0.98 0.56
N ARG A 184 10.31 0.18 0.42
CA ARG A 184 10.60 -0.51 -0.85
C ARG A 184 9.53 -1.55 -1.19
N ILE A 185 9.11 -2.36 -0.21
CA ILE A 185 8.03 -3.34 -0.39
C ILE A 185 6.74 -2.65 -0.84
N ILE A 186 6.28 -1.60 -0.15
CA ILE A 186 5.04 -0.89 -0.49
C ILE A 186 5.13 -0.25 -1.89
N ALA A 187 6.29 0.32 -2.27
CA ALA A 187 6.47 0.92 -3.58
C ALA A 187 6.42 -0.11 -4.72
N GLY A 188 6.98 -1.31 -4.51
CA GLY A 188 7.04 -2.39 -5.50
C GLY A 188 5.85 -3.36 -5.46
N CYS A 189 5.00 -3.33 -4.43
CA CYS A 189 3.88 -4.24 -4.27
C CYS A 189 2.59 -3.63 -4.85
N PRO A 190 1.93 -4.27 -5.83
CA PRO A 190 0.67 -3.79 -6.37
C PRO A 190 -0.55 -4.31 -5.61
N VAL A 191 -0.40 -5.19 -4.62
CA VAL A 191 -1.51 -5.75 -3.83
C VAL A 191 -1.50 -5.18 -2.40
N PRO A 192 -2.60 -5.29 -1.62
CA PRO A 192 -2.61 -4.79 -0.25
C PRO A 192 -1.43 -5.34 0.58
N VAL A 193 -0.77 -4.43 1.32
CA VAL A 193 0.31 -4.77 2.24
C VAL A 193 -0.15 -4.61 3.68
N GLY A 194 -0.09 -5.69 4.44
CA GLY A 194 -0.30 -5.71 5.89
C GLY A 194 1.02 -5.69 6.68
N THR A 195 0.93 -5.34 7.95
CA THR A 195 2.05 -5.35 8.91
C THR A 195 1.52 -5.70 10.29
N VAL A 196 2.41 -6.10 11.19
CA VAL A 196 2.12 -6.24 12.63
C VAL A 196 2.82 -5.11 13.39
N PRO A 197 2.14 -3.99 13.72
CA PRO A 197 2.80 -2.79 14.23
C PRO A 197 3.59 -2.99 15.53
N ILE A 198 3.19 -3.95 16.36
CA ILE A 198 3.86 -4.26 17.63
C ILE A 198 5.31 -4.74 17.43
N TYR A 199 5.62 -5.40 16.31
CA TYR A 199 6.99 -5.85 16.02
C TYR A 199 7.96 -4.69 15.85
N GLU A 200 7.53 -3.64 15.14
CA GLU A 200 8.36 -2.45 15.00
C GLU A 200 8.41 -1.63 16.29
N ALA A 201 7.31 -1.60 17.07
CA ALA A 201 7.30 -0.93 18.36
C ALA A 201 8.30 -1.58 19.33
N PHE A 202 8.37 -2.91 19.35
CA PHE A 202 9.33 -3.69 20.15
C PHE A 202 10.77 -3.36 19.75
N CYS A 203 11.11 -3.46 18.46
CA CYS A 203 12.46 -3.14 17.97
C CYS A 203 12.90 -1.68 18.19
N ARG A 204 11.95 -0.75 18.38
CA ARG A 204 12.25 0.66 18.70
C ARG A 204 12.44 0.91 20.20
N ALA A 205 11.97 0.00 21.05
CA ALA A 205 12.12 0.06 22.50
C ALA A 205 13.36 -0.74 22.96
N ASP A 206 14.33 -0.95 22.07
CA ASP A 206 15.54 -1.74 22.29
C ASP A 206 15.26 -3.20 22.70
N GLY A 207 14.13 -3.75 22.21
CA GLY A 207 13.78 -5.17 22.24
C GLY A 207 14.15 -5.90 20.95
#